data_AF-A0A147K0F2-F1
#
_entry.id   AF-A0A147K0F2-F1
#
_cell.length_a   1.000
_cell.length_b   1.000
_cell.length_c   1.000
_cell.angle_alpha   90.00
_cell.angle_beta   90.00
_cell.angle_gamma   90.00
#
_symmetry.space_group_name_H-M   'P 1'
#
loop_
_entity.id
_entity.type
_entity.pdbx_description
1 polymer ?
#
loop_
_entity_poly.entity_id
_entity_poly.type
_entity_poly.pdbx_seq_one_letter_code
_entity_poly.pdbx_strand_id
1 'polypeptide(L)'
;MPATPEKLNDYIFIYKFVKKSREKMYYGEFKAPKGVIKVALDIENDRISNIRISGDFFMYPEEAIEDLEQFLVGVKIDRESLLSALKEFYTKKKVETPMVGPEHFLEAIMRAAIGGGA
;
A
#
# COMPACT_ATOMS: atom_id res chain seq x y z
N MET A 1 -24.68 -9.00 10.23
CA MET A 1 -23.87 -9.98 9.47
C MET A 1 -22.45 -9.92 10.02
N PRO A 2 -21.84 -11.04 10.46
CA PRO A 2 -20.45 -11.01 10.91
C PRO A 2 -19.53 -10.64 9.74
N ALA A 3 -18.45 -9.92 10.02
CA ALA A 3 -17.42 -9.64 9.04
C ALA A 3 -16.84 -10.96 8.51
N THR A 4 -16.63 -11.07 7.20
CA THR A 4 -15.92 -12.22 6.62
C THR A 4 -14.52 -12.32 7.23
N PRO A 5 -13.91 -13.53 7.32
CA PRO A 5 -12.57 -13.70 7.88
C PRO A 5 -11.51 -12.77 7.27
N GLU A 6 -11.62 -12.49 5.96
CA GLU A 6 -10.78 -11.51 5.26
C GLU A 6 -10.97 -10.08 5.77
N LYS A 7 -12.21 -9.63 5.98
CA LYS A 7 -12.50 -8.31 6.56
C LYS A 7 -12.02 -8.19 7.99
N LEU A 8 -12.08 -9.28 8.76
CA LEU A 8 -11.59 -9.31 10.14
C LEU A 8 -10.05 -9.24 10.18
N ASN A 9 -9.36 -9.90 9.24
CA ASN A 9 -7.91 -9.81 9.10
C ASN A 9 -7.46 -8.39 8.72
N ASP A 10 -8.08 -7.78 7.70
CA ASP A 10 -7.85 -6.36 7.34
C ASP A 10 -8.05 -5.45 8.57
N TYR A 11 -9.14 -5.65 9.32
CA TYR A 11 -9.46 -4.83 10.49
C TYR A 11 -8.44 -5.00 11.62
N ILE A 12 -8.07 -6.24 11.97
CA ILE A 12 -7.06 -6.52 13.00
C ILE A 12 -5.70 -5.94 12.58
N PHE A 13 -5.38 -6.02 11.29
CA PHE A 13 -4.14 -5.54 10.72
C PHE A 13 -4.04 -4.02 10.73
N ILE A 14 -5.08 -3.33 10.25
CA ILE A 14 -5.21 -1.87 10.33
C ILE A 14 -5.21 -1.42 11.80
N TYR A 15 -5.93 -2.10 12.69
CA TYR A 15 -5.95 -1.75 14.12
C TYR A 15 -4.57 -1.87 14.76
N LYS A 16 -3.79 -2.91 14.42
CA LYS A 16 -2.38 -3.04 14.86
C LYS A 16 -1.48 -1.95 14.30
N PHE A 17 -1.70 -1.52 13.06
CA PHE A 17 -1.00 -0.39 12.44
C PHE A 17 -1.33 0.93 13.15
N VAL A 18 -2.62 1.24 13.31
CA VAL A 18 -3.15 2.43 14.01
C VAL A 18 -2.59 2.53 15.43
N LYS A 19 -2.54 1.42 16.19
CA LYS A 19 -2.06 1.45 17.58
C LYS A 19 -0.55 1.75 17.70
N LYS A 20 0.19 1.60 16.60
CA LYS A 20 1.64 1.83 16.54
C LYS A 20 1.99 3.21 15.98
N SER A 21 1.12 3.79 15.15
CA SER A 21 1.28 5.12 14.57
C SER A 21 0.84 6.23 15.53
N ARG A 22 1.59 7.33 15.61
CA ARG A 22 1.41 8.38 16.64
C ARG A 22 0.80 9.69 16.16
N GLU A 23 0.73 9.98 14.85
CA GLU A 23 0.46 11.37 14.42
C GLU A 23 -0.60 11.57 13.32
N LYS A 24 -0.67 10.75 12.26
CA LYS A 24 -1.76 10.81 11.25
C LYS A 24 -1.65 9.64 10.28
N MET A 25 -2.68 8.82 10.24
CA MET A 25 -2.78 7.69 9.31
C MET A 25 -3.65 8.09 8.12
N TYR A 26 -3.14 7.78 6.93
CA TYR A 26 -3.83 7.95 5.67
C TYR A 26 -4.30 6.59 5.18
N TYR A 27 -5.55 6.50 4.74
CA TYR A 27 -6.13 5.29 4.19
C TYR A 27 -6.82 5.59 2.87
N GLY A 28 -6.67 4.69 1.90
CA GLY A 28 -7.32 4.80 0.61
C GLY A 28 -7.54 3.43 -0.02
N GLU A 29 -8.57 3.38 -0.86
CA GLU A 29 -8.89 2.20 -1.65
C GLU A 29 -8.90 2.57 -3.13
N PHE A 30 -8.33 1.70 -3.94
CA PHE A 30 -8.27 1.84 -5.38
C PHE A 30 -8.76 0.55 -6.04
N LYS A 31 -9.74 0.69 -6.92
CA LYS A 31 -10.25 -0.42 -7.72
C LYS A 31 -9.39 -0.53 -8.97
N ALA A 32 -8.52 -1.53 -9.00
CA ALA A 32 -7.73 -1.88 -10.17
C ALA A 32 -8.62 -2.60 -11.21
N PRO A 33 -8.18 -2.74 -12.48
CA PRO A 33 -8.94 -3.43 -13.52
C PRO A 33 -9.37 -4.86 -13.14
N LYS A 34 -8.55 -5.55 -12.35
CA LYS A 34 -8.95 -6.73 -11.57
C LYS A 34 -8.45 -6.58 -10.15
N GLY A 35 -9.39 -6.56 -9.20
CA GLY A 35 -9.07 -6.51 -7.80
C GLY A 35 -9.22 -5.15 -7.15
N VAL A 36 -8.98 -5.13 -5.83
CA VAL A 36 -9.01 -3.91 -5.02
C VAL A 36 -7.67 -3.80 -4.32
N ILE A 37 -7.04 -2.64 -4.39
CA ILE A 37 -5.82 -2.31 -3.65
C ILE A 37 -6.21 -1.33 -2.56
N LYS A 38 -5.96 -1.70 -1.32
CA LYS A 38 -6.15 -0.88 -0.12
C LYS A 38 -4.77 -0.49 0.38
N VAL A 39 -4.60 0.77 0.73
CA VAL A 39 -3.35 1.30 1.22
C VAL A 39 -3.61 2.04 2.52
N ALA A 40 -2.84 1.70 3.53
CA ALA A 40 -2.75 2.35 4.81
C ALA A 40 -1.32 2.87 4.96
N LEU A 41 -1.11 4.18 5.13
CA LEU A 41 0.23 4.71 5.27
C LEU A 41 0.31 5.86 6.28
N ASP A 42 1.49 6.03 6.85
CA ASP A 42 1.85 7.15 7.71
C ASP A 42 2.82 8.04 6.94
N ILE A 43 2.61 9.35 7.03
CA ILE A 43 3.47 10.34 6.39
C ILE A 43 4.16 11.15 7.48
N GLU A 44 5.49 11.18 7.44
CA GLU A 44 6.33 12.01 8.31
C GLU A 44 7.31 12.79 7.44
N ASN A 45 7.40 14.11 7.61
CA ASN A 45 8.30 14.96 6.83
C ASN A 45 8.20 14.77 5.30
N ASP A 46 6.96 14.70 4.77
CA ASP A 46 6.67 14.50 3.33
C ASP A 46 7.11 13.13 2.77
N ARG A 47 7.43 12.17 3.65
CA ARG A 47 7.89 10.83 3.29
C ARG A 47 7.04 9.75 3.96
N ILE A 48 6.97 8.59 3.33
CA ILE A 48 6.35 7.40 3.92
C ILE A 48 7.17 6.98 5.13
N SER A 49 6.64 7.10 6.34
CA SER A 49 7.29 6.54 7.53
C SER A 49 6.88 5.08 7.75
N ASN A 50 5.68 4.71 7.33
CA ASN A 50 5.16 3.35 7.39
C ASN A 50 4.08 3.17 6.33
N ILE A 51 3.98 1.99 5.73
CA ILE A 51 2.97 1.68 4.72
C ILE A 51 2.56 0.22 4.81
N ARG A 52 1.28 -0.01 4.56
CA ARG A 52 0.66 -1.31 4.45
C ARG A 52 -0.22 -1.35 3.22
N ILE A 53 -0.08 -2.41 2.43
CA ILE A 53 -0.80 -2.62 1.18
C ILE A 53 -1.51 -3.97 1.30
N SER A 54 -2.84 -3.94 1.25
CA SER A 54 -3.68 -5.12 1.32
C SER A 54 -4.75 -5.06 0.23
N GLY A 55 -5.45 -6.18 0.00
CA GLY A 55 -6.57 -6.20 -0.92
C GLY A 55 -6.65 -7.49 -1.74
N ASP A 56 -7.45 -7.42 -2.79
CA ASP A 56 -7.79 -8.55 -3.66
C ASP A 56 -6.90 -8.47 -4.92
N PHE A 57 -5.60 -8.67 -4.75
CA PHE A 57 -4.64 -8.74 -5.86
C PHE A 57 -3.73 -9.94 -5.68
N PHE A 58 -3.18 -10.43 -6.80
CA PHE A 58 -2.22 -11.52 -6.79
C PHE A 58 -0.81 -10.97 -6.97
N MET A 59 0.10 -11.37 -6.10
CA MET A 59 1.52 -11.05 -6.18
C MET A 59 2.32 -12.33 -5.94
N TYR A 60 3.28 -12.59 -6.82
CA TYR A 60 4.18 -13.73 -6.72
C TYR A 60 5.63 -13.25 -6.71
N PRO A 61 6.44 -13.67 -5.70
CA PRO A 61 6.05 -14.44 -4.51
C PRO A 61 5.18 -13.64 -3.52
N GLU A 62 4.45 -14.31 -2.62
CA GLU A 62 3.55 -13.64 -1.67
C GLU A 62 4.31 -12.69 -0.72
N GLU A 63 5.52 -13.08 -0.28
CA GLU A 63 6.40 -12.26 0.57
C GLU A 63 6.84 -10.94 -0.08
N ALA A 64 6.71 -10.81 -1.41
CA ALA A 64 7.09 -9.60 -2.12
C ALA A 64 6.25 -8.39 -1.70
N ILE A 65 5.05 -8.59 -1.14
CA ILE A 65 4.24 -7.47 -0.65
C ILE A 65 4.88 -6.81 0.57
N GLU A 66 5.42 -7.60 1.49
CA GLU A 66 6.09 -7.10 2.69
C GLU A 66 7.42 -6.42 2.32
N ASP A 67 8.15 -6.98 1.35
CA ASP A 67 9.32 -6.35 0.79
C ASP A 67 8.99 -5.01 0.11
N LEU A 68 7.87 -4.93 -0.62
CA LEU A 68 7.43 -3.69 -1.28
C LEU A 68 7.10 -2.62 -0.25
N GLU A 69 6.38 -2.99 0.81
CA GLU A 69 6.06 -2.08 1.91
C GLU A 69 7.33 -1.50 2.52
N GLN A 70 8.31 -2.35 2.86
CA GLN A 70 9.62 -1.92 3.37
C GLN A 70 10.37 -1.02 2.38
N PHE A 71 10.32 -1.34 1.09
CA PHE A 71 11.02 -0.60 0.04
C PHE A 71 10.47 0.81 -0.15
N LEU A 72 9.18 1.02 0.14
CA LEU A 72 8.52 2.32 0.03
C LEU A 72 8.74 3.20 1.27
N VAL A 73 9.17 2.64 2.41
CA VAL A 73 9.51 3.44 3.60
C VAL A 73 10.69 4.37 3.31
N GLY A 74 10.53 5.65 3.64
CA GLY A 74 11.50 6.73 3.40
C GLY A 74 11.36 7.39 2.03
N VAL A 75 10.52 6.86 1.14
CA VAL A 75 10.23 7.45 -0.17
C VAL A 75 9.33 8.68 -0.01
N LYS A 76 9.61 9.72 -0.79
CA LYS A 76 8.82 10.95 -0.82
C LYS A 76 7.43 10.69 -1.41
N ILE A 77 6.39 11.32 -0.85
CA ILE A 77 5.01 11.23 -1.36
C ILE A 77 4.87 12.10 -2.61
N ASP A 78 5.52 11.67 -3.68
CA ASP A 78 5.51 12.32 -4.99
C ASP A 78 5.40 11.26 -6.08
N ARG A 79 4.70 11.60 -7.18
CA ARG A 79 4.42 10.65 -8.25
C ARG A 79 5.69 10.11 -8.91
N GLU A 80 6.67 10.97 -9.16
CA GLU A 80 7.92 10.55 -9.83
C GLU A 80 8.74 9.64 -8.92
N SER A 81 8.89 10.05 -7.66
CA SER A 81 9.64 9.30 -6.64
C SER A 81 9.05 7.92 -6.38
N LEU A 82 7.73 7.84 -6.17
CA LEU A 82 7.02 6.59 -5.94
C LEU A 82 7.06 5.68 -7.17
N LEU A 83 6.80 6.22 -8.37
CA LEU A 83 6.84 5.42 -9.59
C LEU A 83 8.22 4.86 -9.87
N SER A 84 9.28 5.65 -9.62
CA SER A 84 10.66 5.20 -9.76
C SER A 84 10.97 4.06 -8.77
N ALA A 85 10.58 4.21 -7.50
CA ALA A 85 10.75 3.18 -6.49
C ALA A 85 10.00 1.88 -6.86
N LEU A 86 8.74 2.00 -7.29
CA LEU A 86 7.92 0.86 -7.72
C LEU A 86 8.55 0.13 -8.92
N LYS A 87 9.01 0.85 -9.94
CA LYS A 87 9.68 0.23 -11.10
C LYS A 87 10.98 -0.45 -10.72
N GLU A 88 11.77 0.18 -9.85
CA GLU A 88 13.02 -0.41 -9.34
C GLU A 88 12.75 -1.70 -8.57
N PHE A 89 11.72 -1.70 -7.72
CA PHE A 89 11.30 -2.87 -6.95
C PHE A 89 10.94 -4.05 -7.88
N TYR A 90 10.07 -3.83 -8.87
CA TYR A 90 9.68 -4.85 -9.83
C TYR A 90 10.89 -5.42 -10.60
N THR A 91 11.84 -4.54 -10.97
CA THR A 91 13.05 -4.93 -11.69
C THR A 91 14.00 -5.75 -10.81
N LYS A 92 14.21 -5.34 -9.55
CA LYS A 92 15.14 -5.99 -8.62
C LYS A 92 14.61 -7.32 -8.10
N LYS A 93 13.35 -7.37 -7.69
CA LYS A 93 12.74 -8.52 -7.03
C LYS A 93 12.06 -9.50 -8.00
N LYS A 94 12.00 -9.16 -9.30
CA LYS A 94 11.37 -9.97 -10.36
C LYS A 94 9.96 -10.42 -9.97
N VAL A 95 9.19 -9.47 -9.45
CA VAL A 95 7.84 -9.71 -8.93
C VAL A 95 6.86 -9.75 -10.09
N GLU A 96 5.95 -10.72 -10.02
CA GLU A 96 4.87 -10.85 -10.99
C GLU A 96 3.54 -10.52 -10.32
N THR A 97 2.83 -9.55 -10.90
CA THR A 97 1.49 -9.17 -10.48
C THR A 97 0.56 -9.29 -11.69
N PRO A 98 -0.23 -10.38 -11.80
CA PRO A 98 -1.14 -10.56 -12.92
C PRO A 98 -2.18 -9.43 -12.96
N MET A 99 -2.27 -8.71 -14.08
CA MET A 99 -3.27 -7.66 -14.36
C MET A 99 -3.18 -6.40 -13.47
N VAL A 100 -2.21 -6.34 -12.55
CA VAL A 100 -1.90 -5.16 -11.75
C VAL A 100 -0.46 -4.76 -12.09
N GLY A 101 -0.15 -3.49 -11.96
CA GLY A 101 1.17 -2.97 -12.35
C GLY A 101 1.59 -1.87 -11.39
N PRO A 102 2.85 -1.41 -11.47
CA PRO A 102 3.37 -0.36 -10.59
C PRO A 102 2.52 0.91 -10.64
N GLU A 103 1.95 1.27 -11.79
CA GLU A 103 1.03 2.40 -11.95
C GLU A 103 -0.25 2.30 -11.10
N HIS A 104 -0.78 1.09 -10.89
CA HIS A 104 -1.97 0.88 -10.07
C HIS A 104 -1.66 1.03 -8.57
N PHE A 105 -0.49 0.56 -8.14
CA PHE A 105 0.00 0.78 -6.77
C PHE A 105 0.27 2.26 -6.51
N LEU A 106 0.88 2.96 -7.48
CA LEU A 106 1.08 4.40 -7.39
C LEU A 106 -0.25 5.14 -7.18
N GLU A 107 -1.25 4.84 -7.99
CA GLU A 107 -2.56 5.50 -7.89
C GLU A 107 -3.24 5.20 -6.54
N ALA A 108 -3.10 3.97 -6.04
CA ALA A 108 -3.62 3.59 -4.72
C ALA A 108 -2.95 4.38 -3.58
N ILE A 109 -1.62 4.49 -3.60
CA ILE A 109 -0.84 5.24 -2.59
C ILE A 109 -1.19 6.72 -2.65
N MET A 110 -1.23 7.31 -3.84
CA MET A 110 -1.58 8.72 -4.04
C MET A 110 -3.00 9.02 -3.54
N ARG A 111 -3.96 8.12 -3.81
CA ARG A 111 -5.33 8.27 -3.30
C ARG A 111 -5.41 8.17 -1.80
N ALA A 112 -4.66 7.27 -1.17
CA ALA A 112 -4.60 7.20 0.28
C ALA A 112 -4.03 8.49 0.87
N ALA A 113 -2.91 8.98 0.34
CA ALA A 113 -2.26 10.22 0.79
C ALA A 113 -3.16 11.46 0.65
N ILE A 114 -3.99 11.53 -0.40
CA ILE A 114 -4.92 12.65 -0.62
C ILE A 114 -6.24 12.47 0.15
N GLY A 115 -6.73 11.23 0.27
CA GLY A 115 -8.05 10.90 0.83
C GLY A 115 -8.10 10.75 2.34
N GLY A 116 -6.97 10.52 3.01
CA GLY A 116 -6.88 10.37 4.48
C GLY A 116 -6.99 11.67 5.28
N GLY A 117 -7.38 12.78 4.66
CA GLY A 117 -7.51 14.11 5.26
C GLY A 117 -8.94 14.54 5.61
N ALA A 118 -9.83 13.60 5.95
CA ALA A 118 -11.21 13.89 6.37
C ALA A 118 -11.46 13.46 7.82
#